data_AF-A0A523HLJ4-F1
#
_entry.id   AF-A0A523HLJ4-F1
#
_cell.length_a   1.000
_cell.length_b   1.000
_cell.length_c   1.000
_cell.angle_alpha   90.00
_cell.angle_beta   90.00
_cell.angle_gamma   90.00
#
_symmetry.space_group_name_H-M   'P 1'
#
loop_
_entity.id
_entity.type
_entity.pdbx_description
1 polymer ?
#
loop_
_entity_poly.entity_id
_entity_poly.type
_entity_poly.pdbx_seq_one_letter_code
_entity_poly.pdbx_strand_id
1 'polypeptide(L)'
;MSLLKELQQLTERTYRQSSGINLEEFIIGTGRFQDLRKVSCKESFELSDNARLFFRILEGKLYLAIYFSKTIISRLEKYDPRKGLHEKNIYPFMVFIEEINHGTHTALKFLAGEKEIETEEFIRDLELLAKIDTYQILKFFLAYFNASKKLEKFDKLWLRHHLFERANFT
;
A
#
# COMPACT_ATOMS: atom_id res chain seq x y z
N MET A 1 -17.37 -6.94 0.76
CA MET A 1 -15.97 -6.83 1.23
C MET A 1 -15.42 -5.49 0.73
N SER A 2 -14.67 -4.77 1.56
CA SER A 2 -14.02 -3.52 1.14
C SER A 2 -12.83 -3.82 0.21
N LEU A 3 -12.39 -2.81 -0.56
CA LEU A 3 -11.18 -2.92 -1.37
C LEU A 3 -9.94 -3.16 -0.50
N LEU A 4 -9.86 -2.51 0.67
CA LEU A 4 -8.74 -2.67 1.61
C LEU A 4 -8.62 -4.13 2.04
N LYS A 5 -9.72 -4.74 2.49
CA LYS A 5 -9.71 -6.12 2.95
C LYS A 5 -9.35 -7.11 1.84
N GLU A 6 -9.83 -6.84 0.63
CA GLU A 6 -9.51 -7.64 -0.55
C GLU A 6 -8.01 -7.62 -0.85
N LEU A 7 -7.39 -6.45 -0.84
CA LEU A 7 -5.97 -6.28 -1.09
C LEU A 7 -5.11 -6.91 0.02
N GLN A 8 -5.45 -6.68 1.29
CA GLN A 8 -4.77 -7.32 2.42
C GLN A 8 -4.76 -8.85 2.24
N GLN A 9 -5.92 -9.44 1.94
CA GLN A 9 -6.02 -10.88 1.72
C GLN A 9 -5.24 -11.36 0.49
N LEU A 10 -5.15 -10.55 -0.57
CA LEU A 10 -4.37 -10.89 -1.76
C LEU A 10 -2.88 -10.94 -1.44
N THR A 11 -2.37 -9.98 -0.66
CA THR A 11 -0.99 -9.97 -0.16
C THR A 11 -0.73 -11.18 0.75
N GLU A 12 -1.57 -11.40 1.77
CA GLU A 12 -1.45 -12.55 2.69
C GLU A 12 -1.44 -13.90 1.95
N ARG A 13 -2.28 -14.07 0.92
CA ARG A 13 -2.30 -15.28 0.08
C ARG A 13 -1.02 -15.44 -0.74
N THR A 14 -0.46 -14.35 -1.24
CA THR A 14 0.79 -14.35 -2.03
C THR A 14 1.94 -14.91 -1.18
N TYR A 15 2.00 -14.55 0.09
CA TYR A 15 3.02 -15.01 1.04
C TYR A 15 2.62 -16.25 1.85
N ARG A 16 1.39 -16.76 1.67
CA ARG A 16 0.82 -17.89 2.43
C ARG A 16 0.89 -17.70 3.95
N GLN A 17 0.76 -16.47 4.42
CA GLN A 17 0.85 -16.12 5.83
C GLN A 17 -0.24 -15.08 6.15
N SER A 18 -0.99 -15.33 7.22
CA SER A 18 -1.97 -14.37 7.74
C SER A 18 -1.28 -13.37 8.66
N SER A 19 -1.59 -12.08 8.51
CA SER A 19 -1.13 -11.05 9.45
C SER A 19 -1.87 -11.10 10.80
N GLY A 20 -2.98 -11.84 10.88
CA GLY A 20 -3.79 -11.97 12.11
C GLY A 20 -4.52 -10.70 12.54
N ILE A 21 -4.43 -9.61 11.75
CA ILE A 21 -5.03 -8.32 12.05
C ILE A 21 -6.03 -7.90 10.96
N ASN A 22 -6.87 -6.93 11.28
CA ASN A 22 -7.75 -6.29 10.30
C ASN A 22 -7.31 -4.84 10.08
N LEU A 23 -6.65 -4.56 8.95
CA LEU A 23 -6.09 -3.23 8.70
C LEU A 23 -7.13 -2.09 8.69
N GLU A 24 -8.41 -2.42 8.45
CA GLU A 24 -9.52 -1.47 8.52
C GLU A 24 -9.68 -0.84 9.92
N GLU A 25 -9.33 -1.57 10.97
CA GLU A 25 -9.44 -1.11 12.37
C GLU A 25 -8.34 -0.10 12.73
N PHE A 26 -7.32 0.04 11.88
CA PHE A 26 -6.19 0.95 12.07
C PHE A 26 -6.30 2.20 11.19
N ILE A 27 -7.41 2.38 10.45
CA ILE A 27 -7.63 3.59 9.67
C ILE A 27 -7.85 4.79 10.59
N ILE A 28 -7.10 5.86 10.36
CA ILE A 28 -7.21 7.11 11.12
C ILE A 28 -7.70 8.26 10.26
N GLY A 29 -8.39 9.21 10.92
CA GLY A 29 -8.84 10.45 10.29
C GLY A 29 -7.74 11.52 10.19
N THR A 30 -8.05 12.60 9.48
CA THR A 30 -7.11 13.72 9.23
C THR A 30 -6.56 14.36 10.51
N GLY A 31 -7.37 14.48 11.57
CA GLY A 31 -6.90 15.06 12.84
C GLY A 31 -5.77 14.23 13.46
N ARG A 32 -5.99 12.92 13.59
CA ARG A 32 -4.96 12.00 14.12
C ARG A 32 -3.74 11.92 13.22
N PHE A 33 -3.92 11.98 11.90
CA PHE A 33 -2.80 12.07 10.96
C PHE A 33 -1.93 13.31 11.23
N GLN A 34 -2.54 14.47 11.44
CA GLN A 34 -1.81 15.70 11.76
C GLN A 34 -1.06 15.59 13.10
N ASP A 35 -1.67 14.97 14.11
CA ASP A 35 -1.02 14.75 15.40
C ASP A 35 0.20 13.83 15.28
N LEU A 36 0.07 12.70 14.57
CA LEU A 36 1.15 11.75 14.36
C LEU A 36 2.27 12.34 13.49
N ARG A 37 1.92 13.10 12.45
CA ARG A 37 2.90 13.78 11.58
C ARG A 37 3.80 14.74 12.35
N LYS A 38 3.26 15.47 13.35
CA LYS A 38 4.05 16.40 14.17
C LYS A 38 5.09 15.73 15.05
N VAL A 39 4.84 14.49 15.46
CA VAL A 39 5.74 13.72 16.35
C VAL A 39 6.61 12.72 15.59
N SER A 40 6.46 12.62 14.27
CA SER A 40 7.28 11.76 13.41
C SER A 40 8.65 12.41 13.13
N CYS A 41 9.69 11.59 12.91
CA CYS A 41 11.07 12.04 12.68
C CYS A 41 11.19 13.04 11.52
N LYS A 42 12.21 13.90 11.56
CA LYS A 42 12.39 14.97 10.56
C LYS A 42 12.68 14.44 9.15
N GLU A 43 13.27 13.26 9.00
CA GLU A 43 13.45 12.63 7.68
C GLU A 43 12.11 12.20 7.04
N SER A 44 11.03 12.17 7.82
CA SER A 44 9.71 11.71 7.39
C SER A 44 8.82 12.83 6.79
N PHE A 45 9.31 14.07 6.72
CA PHE A 45 8.54 15.19 6.17
C PHE A 45 8.38 15.15 4.65
N GLU A 46 9.25 14.42 3.93
CA GLU A 46 9.17 14.24 2.47
C GLU A 46 8.15 13.17 2.05
N LEU A 47 7.56 12.44 3.02
CA LEU A 47 6.57 11.41 2.75
C LEU A 47 5.22 12.01 2.36
N SER A 48 4.56 11.34 1.39
CA SER A 48 3.31 11.74 0.77
C SER A 48 2.19 12.08 1.77
N ASP A 49 1.51 13.20 1.55
CA ASP A 49 0.27 13.54 2.28
C ASP A 49 -0.96 12.80 1.71
N ASN A 50 -0.81 11.99 0.65
CA ASN A 50 -1.93 11.27 0.05
C ASN A 50 -2.34 10.03 0.83
N ALA A 51 -1.36 9.31 1.40
CA ALA A 51 -1.56 8.15 2.25
C ALA A 51 -0.30 7.91 3.08
N ARG A 52 -0.45 7.34 4.28
CA ARG A 52 0.68 7.12 5.19
C ARG A 52 0.41 6.08 6.26
N LEU A 53 1.33 5.14 6.41
CA LEU A 53 1.45 4.25 7.55
C LEU A 53 2.32 4.89 8.65
N PHE A 54 1.84 4.79 9.87
CA PHE A 54 2.62 4.99 11.08
C PHE A 54 2.70 3.68 11.82
N PHE A 55 3.86 3.38 12.36
CA PHE A 55 4.05 2.23 13.21
C PHE A 55 5.13 2.47 14.25
N ARG A 56 5.08 1.69 15.33
CA ARG A 56 6.13 1.63 16.37
C ARG A 56 6.00 0.35 17.17
N ILE A 57 7.10 -0.08 17.79
CA ILE A 57 7.05 -1.11 18.84
C ILE A 57 7.15 -0.43 20.20
N LEU A 58 6.20 -0.72 21.09
CA LEU A 58 6.25 -0.25 22.47
C LEU A 58 5.80 -1.39 23.39
N GLU A 59 6.61 -1.71 24.41
CA GLU A 59 6.33 -2.77 25.39
C GLU A 59 6.01 -4.13 24.73
N GLY A 60 6.74 -4.46 23.67
CA GLY A 60 6.55 -5.72 22.94
C GLY A 60 5.25 -5.80 22.13
N LYS A 61 4.57 -4.67 21.89
CA LYS A 61 3.39 -4.57 21.05
C LYS A 61 3.66 -3.69 19.84
N LEU A 62 3.21 -4.14 18.67
CA LEU A 62 3.18 -3.34 17.45
C LEU A 62 1.94 -2.44 17.46
N TYR A 63 2.15 -1.15 17.32
CA TYR A 63 1.09 -0.17 17.10
C TYR A 63 1.12 0.23 15.63
N LEU A 64 -0.04 0.27 14.98
CA LEU A 64 -0.21 0.67 13.58
C LEU A 64 -1.25 1.78 13.47
N ALA A 65 -1.10 2.65 12.48
CA ALA A 65 -2.13 3.58 12.05
C ALA A 65 -1.95 3.88 10.57
N ILE A 66 -3.03 3.81 9.78
CA ILE A 66 -2.99 4.07 8.35
C ILE A 66 -3.90 5.27 8.04
N TYR A 67 -3.34 6.25 7.36
CA TYR A 67 -4.09 7.38 6.84
C TYR A 67 -4.25 7.27 5.33
N PHE A 68 -5.46 7.57 4.85
CA PHE A 68 -5.72 7.84 3.43
C PHE A 68 -6.39 9.20 3.30
N SER A 69 -5.89 10.03 2.39
CA SER A 69 -6.49 11.33 2.14
C SER A 69 -7.88 11.21 1.52
N LYS A 70 -8.73 12.21 1.77
CA LYS A 70 -10.06 12.30 1.15
C LYS A 70 -9.98 12.27 -0.38
N THR A 71 -8.90 12.78 -0.96
CA THR A 71 -8.65 12.77 -2.41
C THR A 71 -8.46 11.35 -2.93
N ILE A 72 -7.64 10.53 -2.26
CA ILE A 72 -7.45 9.11 -2.63
C ILE A 72 -8.76 8.35 -2.49
N ILE A 73 -9.43 8.47 -1.33
CA ILE A 73 -10.70 7.78 -1.07
C ILE A 73 -11.75 8.14 -2.13
N SER A 74 -12.02 9.43 -2.34
CA SER A 74 -13.03 9.87 -3.31
C SER A 74 -12.72 9.46 -4.75
N ARG A 75 -11.43 9.43 -5.15
CA ARG A 75 -11.04 8.93 -6.48
C ARG A 75 -11.29 7.43 -6.61
N LEU A 76 -10.95 6.63 -5.61
CA LEU A 76 -11.16 5.18 -5.63
C LEU A 76 -12.64 4.80 -5.55
N GLU A 77 -13.45 5.55 -4.80
CA GLU A 77 -14.90 5.37 -4.78
C GLU A 77 -15.54 5.71 -6.13
N LYS A 78 -15.12 6.82 -6.75
CA LYS A 78 -15.63 7.25 -8.06
C LYS A 78 -15.17 6.36 -9.20
N TYR A 79 -13.94 5.86 -9.12
CA TYR A 79 -13.30 5.08 -10.17
C TYR A 79 -12.77 3.75 -9.60
N ASP A 80 -13.70 2.91 -9.15
CA ASP A 80 -13.39 1.64 -8.48
C ASP A 80 -12.49 0.73 -9.34
N PRO A 81 -11.26 0.39 -8.88
CA PRO A 81 -10.34 -0.47 -9.63
C PRO A 81 -10.88 -1.89 -9.86
N ARG A 82 -11.87 -2.34 -9.07
CA ARG A 82 -12.57 -3.62 -9.28
C ARG A 82 -13.54 -3.59 -10.46
N LYS A 83 -13.68 -2.44 -11.12
CA LYS A 83 -14.44 -2.29 -12.38
C LYS A 83 -13.53 -2.06 -13.58
N GLY A 84 -12.21 -2.01 -13.38
CA GLY A 84 -11.22 -1.76 -14.43
C GLY A 84 -10.16 -0.78 -13.99
N LEU A 85 -8.94 -0.96 -14.50
CA LEU A 85 -7.83 -0.03 -14.31
C LEU A 85 -7.69 0.92 -15.49
N HIS A 86 -7.45 2.20 -15.21
CA HIS A 86 -7.28 3.24 -16.20
C HIS A 86 -6.62 4.49 -15.60
N GLU A 87 -6.31 5.48 -16.44
CA GLU A 87 -5.58 6.71 -16.07
C GLU A 87 -6.12 7.44 -14.83
N LYS A 88 -7.44 7.43 -14.62
CA LYS A 88 -8.05 8.15 -13.49
C LYS A 88 -7.88 7.46 -12.13
N ASN A 89 -7.65 6.15 -12.10
CA ASN A 89 -7.56 5.37 -10.85
C ASN A 89 -6.22 4.68 -10.61
N ILE A 90 -5.36 4.54 -11.63
CA ILE A 90 -4.09 3.81 -11.49
C ILE A 90 -3.21 4.39 -10.38
N TYR A 91 -3.00 5.70 -10.36
CA TYR A 91 -2.16 6.33 -9.34
C TYR A 91 -2.77 6.28 -7.93
N PRO A 92 -4.04 6.68 -7.70
CA PRO A 92 -4.67 6.51 -6.40
C PRO A 92 -4.66 5.06 -5.91
N PHE A 93 -4.76 4.10 -6.84
CA PHE A 93 -4.75 2.68 -6.50
C PHE A 93 -3.36 2.19 -6.12
N MET A 94 -2.30 2.62 -6.82
CA MET A 94 -0.92 2.33 -6.45
C MET A 94 -0.61 2.79 -5.02
N VAL A 95 -0.88 4.07 -4.72
CA VAL A 95 -0.69 4.64 -3.37
C VAL A 95 -1.48 3.86 -2.32
N PHE A 96 -2.69 3.43 -2.66
CA PHE A 96 -3.52 2.65 -1.74
C PHE A 96 -2.96 1.25 -1.47
N ILE A 97 -2.45 0.59 -2.51
CA ILE A 97 -1.82 -0.73 -2.40
C ILE A 97 -0.52 -0.63 -1.58
N GLU A 98 0.32 0.36 -1.85
CA GLU A 98 1.61 0.56 -1.17
C GLU A 98 1.44 0.64 0.35
N GLU A 99 0.54 1.48 0.85
CA GLU A 99 0.32 1.59 2.30
C GLU A 99 -0.31 0.35 2.94
N ILE A 100 -1.15 -0.38 2.21
CA ILE A 100 -1.69 -1.66 2.68
C ILE A 100 -0.57 -2.70 2.78
N ASN A 101 0.34 -2.72 1.80
CA ASN A 101 1.50 -3.60 1.82
C ASN A 101 2.45 -3.23 2.96
N HIS A 102 2.72 -1.94 3.18
CA HIS A 102 3.51 -1.47 4.32
C HIS A 102 2.91 -2.00 5.63
N GLY A 103 1.61 -1.84 5.85
CA GLY A 103 0.94 -2.29 7.07
C GLY A 103 0.96 -3.81 7.24
N THR A 104 0.67 -4.53 6.15
CA THR A 104 0.63 -5.99 6.13
C THR A 104 2.02 -6.58 6.40
N HIS A 105 3.05 -6.12 5.68
CA HIS A 105 4.43 -6.61 5.85
C HIS A 105 5.00 -6.26 7.20
N THR A 106 4.70 -5.07 7.73
CA THR A 106 5.12 -4.70 9.09
C THR A 106 4.55 -5.68 10.12
N ALA A 107 3.27 -6.03 10.01
CA ALA A 107 2.65 -7.02 10.88
C ALA A 107 3.25 -8.43 10.71
N LEU A 108 3.46 -8.88 9.46
CA LEU A 108 4.04 -10.19 9.18
C LEU A 108 5.48 -10.32 9.71
N LYS A 109 6.30 -9.28 9.54
CA LYS A 109 7.68 -9.25 10.05
C LYS A 109 7.72 -9.23 11.58
N PHE A 110 6.86 -8.43 12.21
CA PHE A 110 6.72 -8.43 13.66
C PHE A 110 6.32 -9.81 14.20
N LEU A 111 5.37 -10.49 13.56
CA LEU A 111 4.98 -11.86 13.92
C LEU A 111 6.10 -12.89 13.70
N ALA A 112 7.00 -12.65 12.75
CA ALA A 112 8.19 -13.46 12.54
C ALA A 112 9.31 -13.19 13.58
N GLY A 113 9.09 -12.28 14.52
CA GLY A 113 10.04 -11.94 15.58
C GLY A 113 10.97 -10.79 15.26
N GLU A 114 10.77 -10.09 14.13
CA GLU A 114 11.53 -8.89 13.79
C GLU A 114 11.19 -7.76 14.77
N LYS A 115 12.22 -7.18 15.38
CA LYS A 115 12.08 -6.12 16.39
C LYS A 115 12.74 -4.82 15.95
N GLU A 116 13.62 -4.85 14.96
CA GLU A 116 14.33 -3.68 14.45
C GLU A 116 13.59 -3.04 13.27
N ILE A 117 12.28 -2.85 13.42
CA ILE A 117 11.40 -2.35 12.35
C ILE A 117 11.55 -0.84 12.09
N GLU A 118 12.24 -0.11 12.97
CA GLU A 118 12.43 1.34 12.85
C GLU A 118 13.74 1.71 12.13
N THR A 119 14.50 0.72 11.67
CA THR A 119 15.78 0.92 10.98
C THR A 119 15.57 1.38 9.54
N GLU A 120 16.51 2.16 9.00
CA GLU A 120 16.48 2.57 7.59
C GLU A 120 16.49 1.35 6.64
N GLU A 121 17.22 0.29 7.00
CA GLU A 121 17.23 -0.97 6.24
C GLU A 121 15.84 -1.59 6.14
N PHE A 122 15.13 -1.70 7.26
CA PHE A 122 13.75 -2.19 7.28
C PHE A 122 12.83 -1.33 6.41
N ILE A 123 12.92 0.00 6.51
CA ILE A 123 12.09 0.91 5.71
C ILE A 123 12.39 0.73 4.21
N ARG A 124 13.66 0.66 3.82
CA ARG A 124 14.04 0.46 2.39
C ARG A 124 13.53 -0.88 1.85
N ASP A 125 13.63 -1.94 2.63
CA ASP A 125 13.10 -3.25 2.27
C ASP A 125 11.57 -3.21 2.13
N LEU A 126 10.90 -2.50 3.03
CA LEU A 126 9.45 -2.32 3.01
C LEU A 126 8.98 -1.61 1.73
N GLU A 127 9.66 -0.52 1.35
CA GLU A 127 9.41 0.24 0.12
C GLU A 127 9.66 -0.61 -1.15
N LEU A 128 10.72 -1.42 -1.15
CA LEU A 128 11.02 -2.32 -2.26
C LEU A 128 9.94 -3.39 -2.42
N LEU A 129 9.52 -4.02 -1.31
CA LEU A 129 8.45 -5.02 -1.31
C LEU A 129 7.13 -4.40 -1.79
N ALA A 130 6.79 -3.20 -1.32
CA ALA A 130 5.58 -2.50 -1.75
C ALA A 130 5.55 -2.26 -3.26
N LYS A 131 6.68 -1.90 -3.89
CA LYS A 131 6.78 -1.75 -5.36
C LYS A 131 6.57 -3.07 -6.10
N ILE A 132 7.18 -4.15 -5.61
CA ILE A 132 7.04 -5.49 -6.20
C ILE A 132 5.58 -5.94 -6.11
N ASP A 133 4.98 -5.82 -4.94
CA ASP A 133 3.60 -6.26 -4.70
C ASP A 133 2.59 -5.40 -5.45
N THR A 134 2.82 -4.09 -5.52
CA THR A 134 1.99 -3.20 -6.35
C THR A 134 2.00 -3.64 -7.81
N TYR A 135 3.17 -3.97 -8.36
CA TYR A 135 3.24 -4.52 -9.72
C TYR A 135 2.47 -5.84 -9.87
N GLN A 136 2.60 -6.78 -8.92
CA GLN A 136 1.89 -8.06 -9.00
C GLN A 136 0.38 -7.91 -8.87
N ILE A 137 -0.10 -7.05 -7.98
CA ILE A 137 -1.51 -6.77 -7.78
C ILE A 137 -2.09 -6.11 -9.03
N LEU A 138 -1.43 -5.10 -9.59
CA LEU A 138 -1.89 -4.45 -10.81
C LEU A 138 -1.95 -5.43 -11.99
N LYS A 139 -0.98 -6.33 -12.11
CA LYS A 139 -1.01 -7.42 -13.09
C LYS A 139 -2.21 -8.34 -12.90
N PHE A 140 -2.53 -8.71 -11.66
CA PHE A 140 -3.68 -9.54 -11.34
C PHE A 140 -4.98 -8.86 -11.79
N PHE A 141 -5.15 -7.57 -11.48
CA PHE A 141 -6.33 -6.81 -11.90
C PHE A 141 -6.43 -6.69 -13.43
N LEU A 142 -5.36 -6.32 -14.14
CA LEU A 142 -5.39 -6.23 -15.62
C LEU A 142 -5.71 -7.58 -16.26
N ALA A 143 -5.02 -8.65 -15.84
CA ALA A 143 -5.29 -9.98 -16.35
C ALA A 143 -6.74 -10.41 -16.08
N TYR A 144 -7.30 -10.07 -14.92
CA TYR A 144 -8.70 -10.36 -14.60
C TYR A 144 -9.69 -9.70 -15.58
N PHE A 145 -9.45 -8.46 -15.99
CA PHE A 145 -10.35 -7.75 -16.92
C PHE A 145 -10.16 -8.13 -18.39
N ASN A 146 -8.98 -8.63 -18.77
CA ASN A 146 -8.74 -9.07 -20.14
C ASN A 146 -9.61 -10.28 -20.51
N ALA A 147 -10.07 -10.32 -21.77
CA ALA A 147 -10.82 -11.45 -22.30
C ALA A 147 -9.98 -12.75 -22.25
N SER A 148 -8.68 -12.64 -22.49
CA SER A 148 -7.72 -13.76 -22.48
C SER A 148 -7.37 -14.28 -21.08
N LYS A 149 -7.80 -13.58 -20.01
CA LYS A 149 -7.38 -13.80 -18.62
C LYS A 149 -5.86 -13.80 -18.43
N LYS A 150 -5.15 -13.10 -19.30
CA LYS A 150 -3.69 -12.99 -19.34
C LYS A 150 -3.31 -11.55 -19.62
N LEU A 151 -2.08 -11.19 -19.26
CA LEU A 151 -1.51 -9.91 -19.61
C LEU A 151 -1.16 -9.86 -21.10
N GLU A 152 -1.62 -8.82 -21.76
CA GLU A 152 -1.26 -8.50 -23.13
C GLU A 152 0.04 -7.68 -23.16
N LYS A 153 0.60 -7.49 -24.36
CA LYS A 153 1.83 -6.70 -24.52
C LYS A 153 1.63 -5.25 -24.08
N PHE A 154 0.47 -4.68 -24.40
CA PHE A 154 0.15 -3.30 -24.04
C PHE A 154 0.06 -3.12 -22.52
N ASP A 155 -0.58 -4.04 -21.79
CA ASP A 155 -0.66 -4.00 -20.32
C ASP A 155 0.71 -3.89 -19.66
N LYS A 156 1.67 -4.70 -20.14
CA LYS A 156 3.03 -4.69 -19.60
C LYS A 156 3.73 -3.36 -19.83
N LEU A 157 3.54 -2.77 -21.01
CA LEU A 157 4.11 -1.45 -21.34
C LEU A 157 3.44 -0.35 -20.50
N TRP A 158 2.11 -0.41 -20.35
CA TRP A 158 1.34 0.55 -19.57
C TRP A 158 1.70 0.51 -18.08
N LEU A 159 1.83 -0.69 -17.50
CA LEU A 159 2.30 -0.85 -16.13
C LEU A 159 3.73 -0.36 -15.95
N ARG A 160 4.64 -0.70 -16.88
CA ARG A 160 6.03 -0.22 -16.83
C ARG A 160 6.07 1.31 -16.85
N HIS A 161 5.27 1.94 -17.71
CA HIS A 161 5.18 3.39 -17.78
C HIS A 161 4.77 4.00 -16.43
N HIS A 162 3.65 3.53 -15.84
CA HIS A 162 3.12 4.11 -14.61
C HIS A 162 3.96 3.81 -13.36
N LEU A 163 4.59 2.63 -13.27
CA LEU A 163 5.35 2.21 -12.08
C LEU A 163 6.81 2.67 -12.10
N PHE A 164 7.45 2.72 -13.27
CA PHE A 164 8.90 2.87 -13.35
C PHE A 164 9.37 4.08 -14.14
N GLU A 165 8.60 4.57 -15.11
CA GLU A 165 9.03 5.64 -16.03
C GLU A 165 8.42 7.00 -15.70
N ARG A 166 7.20 7.01 -15.16
CA ARG A 166 6.51 8.23 -14.72
C ARG A 166 7.17 8.87 -13.49
N ALA A 167 8.00 8.12 -12.76
CA ALA A 167 8.76 8.57 -11.61
C ALA A 167 10.02 9.41 -11.95
N ASN A 168 10.12 9.95 -13.19
CA ASN A 168 11.11 10.97 -13.49
C ASN A 168 10.80 12.24 -12.66
N PHE A 169 11.58 12.39 -11.60
CA PHE A 169 11.64 13.48 -10.63
C PHE A 169 11.47 14.87 -11.26
N THR A 170 10.49 15.62 -10.76
CA THR A 170 10.52 17.10 -10.68
C THR A 170 10.45 17.49 -9.23
#